data_AF-A0A512DSX6-F1
#
_entry.id   AF-A0A512DSX6-F1
#
_cell.length_a   1.000
_cell.length_b   1.000
_cell.length_c   1.000
_cell.angle_alpha   90.00
_cell.angle_beta   90.00
_cell.angle_gamma   90.00
#
_symmetry.space_group_name_H-M   'P 1'
#
loop_
_entity.id
_entity.type
_entity.pdbx_description
1 polymer ?
#
loop_
_entity_poly.entity_id
_entity_poly.type
_entity_poly.pdbx_seq_one_letter_code
_entity_poly.pdbx_strand_id
1 'polypeptide(L)' 'MHIIDRGTLLVHVVDDMSQQEQEQRGDPMIGAFLTFIERDAIAHPDRITPLSSSQISHGVELTRDVVVSDDDEIPDDITL' A
#
# COMPACT_ATOMS: atom_id res chain seq x y z
N MET A 1 6.00 -0.01 -9.67
CA MET A 1 4.83 -0.85 -10.01
C MET A 1 5.34 -2.26 -10.27
N HIS A 2 4.83 -3.27 -9.55
CA HIS A 2 5.29 -4.66 -9.67
C HIS A 2 4.12 -5.57 -10.09
N ILE A 3 4.36 -6.48 -11.03
CA ILE A 3 3.36 -7.43 -11.55
C ILE A 3 3.65 -8.79 -10.93
N ILE A 4 2.71 -9.32 -10.16
CA ILE A 4 2.87 -10.60 -9.45
C ILE A 4 2.33 -11.77 -10.29
N ASP A 5 1.20 -11.57 -10.99
CA ASP A 5 0.60 -12.56 -11.92
C ASP A 5 -0.38 -11.86 -12.90
N ARG A 6 -0.96 -12.60 -13.87
CA ARG A 6 -1.99 -12.10 -14.79
C ARG A 6 -3.20 -11.53 -14.03
N GLY A 7 -3.28 -10.21 -14.00
CA GLY A 7 -4.38 -9.46 -13.36
C GLY A 7 -4.12 -9.08 -11.90
N THR A 8 -2.96 -9.42 -11.34
CA THR A 8 -2.59 -9.10 -9.95
C THR A 8 -1.46 -8.07 -9.93
N LEU A 9 -1.73 -6.90 -9.34
CA LEU A 9 -0.85 -5.75 -9.32
C LEU A 9 -0.48 -5.37 -7.88
N LEU A 10 0.81 -5.16 -7.64
CA LEU A 10 1.27 -4.53 -6.41
C LEU A 10 1.55 -3.04 -6.68
N VAL A 11 0.77 -2.20 -6.00
CA VAL A 11 0.78 -0.74 -6.17
C VAL A 11 1.51 -0.12 -5.00
N HIS A 12 2.48 0.73 -5.31
CA HIS A 12 3.05 1.66 -4.36
C HIS A 12 2.39 3.01 -4.61
N VAL A 13 1.74 3.57 -3.59
CA VAL A 13 1.13 4.90 -3.68
C VAL A 13 2.17 5.91 -3.22
N VAL A 14 2.40 6.91 -4.05
CA VAL A 14 3.33 8.03 -3.83
C VAL A 14 2.49 9.28 -4.01
N ASP A 15 2.18 9.96 -2.91
CA ASP A 15 1.47 11.23 -2.97
C ASP A 15 2.39 12.34 -3.49
N ASP A 16 1.88 13.11 -4.44
CA ASP A 16 2.41 14.39 -4.97
C ASP A 16 3.94 14.48 -5.18
N MET A 17 4.57 13.39 -5.63
CA MET A 17 5.98 13.38 -6.04
C MET A 17 6.11 13.32 -7.55
N SER A 18 6.96 14.18 -8.13
CA SER A 18 7.30 14.10 -9.56
C SER A 18 8.07 12.80 -9.86
N GLN A 19 7.97 12.29 -11.10
CA GLN A 19 8.66 11.05 -11.53
C GLN A 19 10.18 11.10 -11.26
N GLN A 20 10.79 12.28 -11.34
CA GLN A 20 12.22 12.48 -11.05
C GLN A 20 12.55 12.38 -9.55
N GLU A 21 11.64 12.81 -8.68
CA GLU A 21 11.80 12.68 -7.22
C GLU A 21 11.58 11.23 -6.76
N GLN A 22 10.71 10.49 -7.44
CA GLN A 22 10.51 9.05 -7.21
C GLN A 22 11.74 8.23 -7.61
N GLU A 23 12.40 8.58 -8.73
CA GLU A 23 13.62 7.90 -9.19
C GLU A 23 14.84 8.25 -8.32
N GLN A 24 14.94 9.48 -7.81
CA GLN A 24 16.05 9.90 -6.93
C GLN A 24 15.87 9.49 -5.47
N ARG A 25 14.62 9.29 -5.02
CA ARG A 25 14.27 8.90 -3.65
C ARG A 25 13.64 7.51 -3.60
N GLY A 26 13.95 6.65 -4.57
CA GLY A 26 13.54 5.25 -4.53
C GLY A 26 14.10 4.62 -3.26
N ASP A 27 13.28 4.57 -2.21
CA ASP A 27 13.71 4.09 -0.91
C ASP A 27 14.11 2.62 -1.07
N PRO A 28 15.40 2.27 -0.88
CA PRO A 28 15.86 0.90 -1.05
C PRO A 28 15.13 -0.06 -0.09
N MET A 29 14.62 0.44 1.05
CA MET A 29 13.78 -0.32 1.95
C MET A 29 12.44 -0.67 1.29
N ILE A 30 11.76 0.31 0.68
CA ILE A 30 10.51 0.07 -0.03
C ILE A 30 10.72 -0.93 -1.16
N GLY A 31 11.77 -0.76 -1.97
CA GLY A 31 12.10 -1.71 -3.04
C GLY A 31 12.32 -3.14 -2.51
N ALA A 32 13.06 -3.28 -1.41
CA ALA A 32 13.30 -4.57 -0.77
C ALA A 32 12.01 -5.17 -0.17
N PHE A 33 11.16 -4.34 0.44
CA PHE A 33 9.89 -4.74 1.03
C PHE A 33 8.90 -5.24 -0.04
N LEU A 34 8.77 -4.53 -1.16
CA LEU A 34 7.90 -4.97 -2.26
C LEU A 34 8.43 -6.26 -2.90
N THR A 35 9.75 -6.40 -3.05
CA THR A 35 10.37 -7.63 -3.55
C THR A 35 10.11 -8.81 -2.61
N PHE A 36 10.12 -8.57 -1.28
CA PHE A 36 9.77 -9.58 -0.29
C PHE A 36 8.31 -10.03 -0.44
N ILE A 37 7.37 -9.09 -0.53
CA ILE A 37 5.93 -9.42 -0.72
C ILE A 37 5.72 -10.15 -2.03
N GLU A 38 6.33 -9.71 -3.13
CA GLU A 38 6.22 -10.36 -4.44
C GLU A 38 6.66 -11.82 -4.37
N ARG A 39 7.80 -12.10 -3.73
CA ARG A 39 8.30 -13.47 -3.55
C ARG A 39 7.36 -14.33 -2.70
N ASP A 40 6.85 -13.79 -1.59
CA ASP A 40 5.92 -14.52 -0.73
C ASP A 40 4.59 -14.80 -1.43
N ALA A 41 4.07 -13.82 -2.16
CA ALA A 41 2.84 -13.93 -2.93
C ALA A 41 2.91 -15.02 -4.03
N ILE A 42 4.06 -15.13 -4.72
CA ILE A 42 4.31 -16.19 -5.71
C ILE A 42 4.45 -17.56 -5.04
N ALA A 43 5.17 -17.63 -3.91
CA ALA A 43 5.45 -18.89 -3.22
C ALA A 43 4.23 -19.47 -2.47
N HIS A 44 3.35 -18.60 -1.98
CA HIS A 44 2.22 -18.96 -1.11
C HIS A 44 0.91 -18.28 -1.56
N PRO A 45 0.40 -18.57 -2.78
CA PRO A 45 -0.82 -17.96 -3.28
C PRO A 45 -2.05 -18.29 -2.43
N ASP A 46 -2.03 -19.40 -1.70
CA ASP A 46 -3.07 -19.82 -0.75
C ASP A 46 -3.22 -18.88 0.46
N ARG A 47 -2.21 -18.07 0.76
CA ARG A 47 -2.24 -17.08 1.85
C ARG A 47 -2.80 -15.72 1.43
N ILE A 48 -2.95 -15.49 0.12
CA ILE A 48 -3.52 -14.25 -0.40
C ILE A 48 -5.03 -14.33 -0.31
N THR A 49 -5.63 -13.51 0.54
CA THR A 49 -7.08 -13.40 0.62
C THR A 49 -7.58 -12.39 -0.42
N PRO A 50 -8.35 -12.80 -1.43
CA PRO A 50 -8.89 -11.87 -2.41
C PRO A 50 -9.91 -10.94 -1.76
N LEU A 51 -9.81 -9.65 -2.08
CA LEU A 51 -10.81 -8.66 -1.68
C LEU A 51 -11.86 -8.52 -2.78
N SER A 52 -13.12 -8.72 -2.42
CA SER A 52 -14.24 -8.47 -3.33
C SER A 52 -14.50 -6.97 -3.50
N SER A 53 -15.08 -6.58 -4.64
CA SER A 53 -15.42 -5.18 -4.91
C SER A 53 -16.34 -4.58 -3.84
N SER A 54 -17.26 -5.37 -3.27
CA SER A 54 -18.13 -4.92 -2.19
C SER A 54 -17.37 -4.64 -0.90
N GLN A 55 -16.36 -5.45 -0.56
CA GLN A 55 -15.49 -5.18 0.60
C GLN A 55 -14.67 -3.90 0.42
N ILE A 56 -14.18 -3.65 -0.80
CA ILE A 56 -13.48 -2.41 -1.13
C ILE A 56 -14.43 -1.21 -0.99
N SER A 57 -15.60 -1.26 -1.61
CA SER A 57 -16.60 -0.20 -1.50
C SER A 57 -17.04 0.04 -0.05
N HIS A 58 -17.16 -1.04 0.73
CA HIS A 58 -17.48 -0.93 2.15
C HIS A 58 -16.38 -0.23 2.95
N GLY A 59 -15.11 -0.55 2.69
CA GLY A 59 -13.97 0.14 3.29
C GLY A 59 -13.97 1.63 2.97
N VAL A 60 -14.19 1.99 1.70
CA VAL A 60 -14.28 3.40 1.25
C VAL A 60 -15.43 4.13 1.94
N GLU A 61 -16.60 3.50 2.07
CA GLU A 61 -17.75 4.12 2.75
C GLU A 61 -17.48 4.30 4.25
N LEU A 62 -16.83 3.33 4.91
CA LEU A 62 -16.45 3.43 6.32
C LEU A 62 -15.48 4.59 6.58
N THR A 63 -14.60 4.90 5.63
CA THR A 63 -13.59 5.95 5.76
C THR A 63 -13.99 7.27 5.11
N ARG A 64 -15.19 7.40 4.53
CA ARG A 64 -15.57 8.52 3.66
C ARG A 64 -15.38 9.90 4.31
N ASP A 65 -15.72 10.00 5.59
CA ASP A 65 -15.75 11.27 6.31
C ASP A 65 -14.52 11.42 7.25
N VAL A 66 -13.53 10.54 7.10
CA VAL A 66 -12.26 10.60 7.84
C VAL A 66 -11.31 11.53 7.08
N VAL A 67 -10.99 12.67 7.71
CA VAL A 67 -9.97 13.60 7.23
C VAL A 67 -8.68 13.28 7.99
N VAL A 68 -7.58 13.09 7.26
CA VAL A 68 -6.26 12.78 7.82
C VAL A 68 -5.30 13.89 7.38
N SER A 69 -4.51 14.39 8.32
CA SER A 69 -3.39 15.29 8.06
C SER A 69 -2.12 14.72 8.69
N ASP A 70 -0.98 14.83 8.01
CA ASP A 70 0.32 14.46 8.56
C ASP A 70 0.76 15.36 9.72
N ASP A 71 0.12 16.53 9.84
CA ASP A 71 0.30 17.48 10.95
C ASP A 71 -0.66 17.21 12.13
N ASP A 72 -1.51 16.18 12.06
CA ASP A 72 -2.41 15.83 13.16
C ASP A 72 -1.61 15.33 14.37
N GLU A 73 -1.85 15.93 15.55
CA GLU A 73 -1.24 15.47 16.79
C GLU A 73 -1.80 14.10 17.18
N ILE A 74 -0.91 13.10 17.27
CA ILE A 74 -1.26 11.78 17.80
C ILE A 74 -1.46 11.92 19.32
N PRO A 75 -2.63 11.52 19.85
CA PRO A 75 -2.87 11.53 21.29
C PRO A 75 -1.81 10.74 22.08
N ASP A 76 -1.42 11.25 23.25
CA ASP A 76 -0.38 10.66 24.12
C ASP A 76 -0.66 9.20 24.56
N ASP A 77 -1.91 8.73 24.43
CA ASP A 77 -2.34 7.38 24.77
C ASP A 77 -2.22 6.37 23.62
N ILE A 78 -1.74 6.79 22.44
CA ILE A 78 -1.50 5.92 21.29
C ILE A 78 0.01 5.77 21.05
N THR A 79 0.52 4.54 21.15
CA THR A 79 1.91 4.20 20.80
C THR A 79 1.97 3.55 19.41
N LEU A 80 2.82 4.08 18.54
CA LEU A 80 3.09 3.57 17.19
C LEU A 80 4.08 2.39 17.21
#